data_AF-A0A1M3D249-F1
#
_entry.id   AF-A0A1M3D249-F1
#
_cell.length_a   1.000
_cell.length_b   1.000
_cell.length_c   1.000
_cell.angle_alpha   90.00
_cell.angle_beta   90.00
_cell.angle_gamma   90.00
#
_symmetry.space_group_name_H-M   'P 1'
#
loop_
_entity.id
_entity.type
_entity.pdbx_description
1 polymer ?
#
loop_
_entity_poly.entity_id
_entity_poly.type
_entity_poly.pdbx_seq_one_letter_code
_entity_poly.pdbx_strand_id
1 'polypeptide(L)'
;MKRIAGLIMRAILFAALLFSLSSCEKDSTSYSIQIFHEAIPGSKYHGPNGTWWGYNQSKIVRKGANVFMYVIENENLDINQNPNASNPSKIVLYGKYGEGAWTKGASLNTSRPGNILIDSQGAVHLIVFEPTYTSPDENGSYGRLVHYEFSGAQQGNITTYTRTIIQDNDGFKDGENVNIRIGASISEDDNIAISYGLFRSMRVWHKKRGEAPQHRLNTK
;
A
#
# COMPACT_ATOMS: atom_id res chain seq x y z
N MET A 1 25.37 10.64 -73.89
CA MET A 1 25.37 11.59 -72.75
C MET A 1 24.17 11.45 -71.81
N LYS A 2 22.91 11.31 -72.28
CA LYS A 2 21.71 11.22 -71.39
C LYS A 2 21.67 10.02 -70.43
N ARG A 3 22.27 8.86 -70.78
CA ARG A 3 22.30 7.66 -69.92
C ARG A 3 23.25 7.76 -68.72
N ILE A 4 24.32 8.56 -68.83
CA ILE A 4 25.32 8.72 -67.76
C ILE A 4 24.77 9.66 -66.67
N ALA A 5 24.06 10.72 -67.06
CA ALA A 5 23.42 11.66 -66.14
C ALA A 5 22.37 10.98 -65.23
N GLY A 6 21.58 10.04 -65.76
CA GLY A 6 20.60 9.29 -64.96
C GLY A 6 21.21 8.32 -63.96
N LEU A 7 22.39 7.76 -64.25
CA LEU A 7 23.12 6.86 -63.36
C LEU A 7 23.74 7.64 -62.18
N ILE A 8 24.33 8.81 -62.48
CA ILE A 8 24.92 9.71 -61.49
C ILE A 8 23.83 10.26 -60.55
N MET A 9 22.67 10.66 -61.08
CA MET A 9 21.57 11.19 -60.27
C MET A 9 20.96 10.14 -59.34
N ARG A 10 20.89 8.87 -59.77
CA ARG A 10 20.47 7.75 -58.91
C ARG A 10 21.49 7.41 -57.82
N ALA A 11 22.78 7.48 -58.12
CA ALA A 11 23.84 7.27 -57.14
C ALA A 11 23.86 8.37 -56.07
N ILE A 12 23.63 9.63 -56.45
CA ILE A 12 23.53 10.75 -55.51
C ILE A 12 22.29 10.62 -54.62
N LEU A 13 21.14 10.23 -55.18
CA LEU A 13 19.94 9.99 -54.37
C LEU A 13 20.13 8.81 -53.39
N PHE A 14 20.80 7.73 -53.82
CA PHE A 14 21.08 6.60 -52.93
C PHE A 14 22.05 6.97 -51.80
N ALA A 15 23.08 7.77 -52.11
CA ALA A 15 24.02 8.28 -51.12
C ALA A 15 23.34 9.23 -50.13
N ALA A 16 22.46 10.13 -50.60
CA ALA A 16 21.68 11.01 -49.74
C ALA A 16 20.71 10.23 -48.82
N LEU A 17 20.11 9.15 -49.31
CA LEU A 17 19.24 8.27 -48.52
C LEU A 17 20.03 7.48 -47.45
N LEU A 18 21.25 7.05 -47.77
CA LEU A 18 22.15 6.38 -46.83
C LEU A 18 22.68 7.34 -45.75
N PHE A 19 22.91 8.61 -46.10
CA PHE A 19 23.25 9.65 -45.13
C PHE A 19 22.07 10.02 -44.22
N SER A 20 20.83 10.04 -44.72
CA SER A 20 19.65 10.31 -43.88
C SER A 20 19.29 9.17 -42.93
N LEU A 21 19.67 7.92 -43.25
CA LEU A 21 19.46 6.76 -42.38
C LEU A 21 20.58 6.57 -41.34
N SER A 22 21.71 7.27 -41.49
CA SER A 22 22.85 7.18 -40.57
C SER A 22 22.81 8.21 -39.44
N SER A 23 21.88 9.15 -39.47
CA SER A 23 21.66 10.13 -38.40
C SER A 23 20.55 9.66 -37.45
N CYS A 24 20.63 8.41 -37.00
CA CYS A 24 20.01 8.07 -35.72
C CYS A 24 21.00 8.50 -34.65
N GLU A 25 20.99 9.80 -34.33
CA GLU A 25 21.59 10.26 -33.08
C GLU A 25 20.92 9.47 -31.98
N LYS A 26 21.67 8.51 -31.45
CA LYS A 26 21.31 7.77 -30.26
C LYS A 26 21.29 8.84 -29.18
N ASP A 27 20.11 9.38 -28.93
CA ASP A 27 19.88 10.39 -27.90
C ASP A 27 20.14 9.71 -26.56
N SER A 28 21.43 9.64 -26.21
CA SER A 28 21.92 9.10 -24.95
C SER A 28 21.74 10.19 -23.90
N THR A 29 20.50 10.64 -23.73
CA THR A 29 20.10 11.38 -22.55
C THR A 29 20.23 10.41 -21.38
N SER A 30 21.40 10.47 -20.74
CA SER A 30 21.61 9.89 -19.42
C SER A 30 20.63 10.58 -18.49
N TYR A 31 19.49 9.95 -18.23
CA TYR A 31 18.60 10.37 -17.16
C TYR A 31 19.36 10.14 -15.85
N SER A 32 19.92 11.21 -15.29
CA SER A 32 20.42 11.16 -13.92
C SER A 32 19.21 11.02 -12.99
N ILE A 33 19.00 9.83 -12.46
CA ILE A 33 18.02 9.63 -11.39
C ILE A 33 18.57 10.33 -10.15
N GLN A 34 17.96 11.45 -9.77
CA GLN A 34 18.26 12.06 -8.48
C GLN A 34 17.65 11.18 -7.38
N ILE A 35 18.51 10.66 -6.51
CA ILE A 35 18.12 9.85 -5.37
C ILE A 35 18.05 10.77 -4.15
N PHE A 36 16.88 10.85 -3.53
CA PHE A 36 16.67 11.57 -2.28
C PHE A 36 16.43 10.57 -1.14
N HIS A 37 16.99 10.88 0.03
CA HIS A 37 16.78 10.10 1.25
C HIS A 37 16.18 11.01 2.32
N GLU A 38 15.05 10.60 2.87
CA GLU A 38 14.35 11.30 3.94
C GLU A 38 14.20 10.37 5.15
N ALA A 39 14.43 10.93 6.34
CA ALA A 39 14.13 10.23 7.59
C ALA A 39 12.74 10.62 8.09
N ILE A 40 12.02 9.62 8.59
CA ILE A 40 10.72 9.77 9.25
C ILE A 40 10.80 9.10 10.63
N PRO A 41 9.91 9.44 11.58
CA PRO A 41 9.79 8.71 12.83
C PRO A 41 9.54 7.21 12.56
N GLY A 42 10.45 6.36 13.03
CA GLY A 42 10.35 4.91 12.88
C GLY A 42 9.62 4.23 14.04
N SER A 43 9.38 2.93 13.90
CA SER A 43 8.99 2.08 15.03
C SER A 43 10.18 1.90 15.96
N LYS A 44 10.00 2.07 17.28
CA LYS A 44 11.12 1.99 18.23
C LYS A 44 11.43 0.55 18.63
N TYR A 45 10.42 -0.31 18.75
CA TYR A 45 10.62 -1.67 19.24
C TYR A 45 10.41 -2.73 18.15
N HIS A 46 11.39 -3.62 18.02
CA HIS A 46 11.38 -4.72 17.06
C HIS A 46 11.58 -6.05 17.79
N GLY A 47 10.67 -6.37 18.71
CA GLY A 47 10.65 -7.66 19.41
C GLY A 47 10.16 -8.81 18.52
N PRO A 48 10.49 -10.07 18.85
CA PRO A 48 10.28 -11.28 18.02
C PRO A 48 8.89 -11.51 17.46
N ASN A 49 7.88 -10.85 18.02
CA ASN A 49 6.48 -11.22 17.84
C ASN A 49 5.57 -10.09 17.35
N GLY A 50 6.09 -8.85 17.18
CA GLY A 50 5.24 -7.66 16.95
C GLY A 50 5.24 -7.08 15.53
N THR A 51 6.38 -7.06 14.84
CA THR A 51 6.55 -6.24 13.61
C THR A 51 7.31 -6.91 12.46
N TRP A 52 7.65 -8.20 12.58
CA TRP A 52 8.62 -8.87 11.70
C TRP A 52 8.12 -9.14 10.26
N TRP A 53 6.81 -9.26 10.07
CA TRP A 53 6.23 -9.72 8.79
C TRP A 53 5.68 -8.53 8.00
N GLY A 54 6.60 -7.71 7.45
CA GLY A 54 6.25 -6.47 6.74
C GLY A 54 6.58 -6.45 5.25
N TYR A 55 7.24 -7.48 4.70
CA TYR A 55 7.74 -7.45 3.31
C TYR A 55 6.64 -7.66 2.25
N ASN A 56 5.51 -8.27 2.59
CA ASN A 56 4.42 -8.54 1.65
C ASN A 56 3.29 -7.49 1.71
N GLN A 57 3.56 -6.32 2.29
CA GLN A 57 2.56 -5.28 2.50
C GLN A 57 3.01 -3.96 1.92
N SER A 58 2.09 -3.25 1.27
CA SER A 58 2.34 -1.86 0.89
C SER A 58 2.42 -1.01 2.16
N LYS A 59 3.46 -0.15 2.23
CA LYS A 59 3.70 0.79 3.33
C LYS A 59 3.62 2.25 2.89
N ILE A 60 3.58 2.49 1.59
CA ILE A 60 3.58 3.81 0.96
C ILE A 60 2.74 3.76 -0.31
N VAL A 61 1.95 4.80 -0.54
CA VAL A 61 1.16 5.00 -1.75
C VAL A 61 1.34 6.44 -2.24
N ARG A 62 1.18 6.62 -3.55
CA ARG A 62 1.35 7.92 -4.17
C ARG A 62 0.29 8.15 -5.23
N LYS A 63 -0.21 9.38 -5.29
CA LYS A 63 -1.02 9.87 -6.41
C LYS A 63 -0.63 11.31 -6.74
N GLY A 64 -0.07 11.50 -7.93
CA GLY A 64 0.49 12.80 -8.31
C GLY A 64 1.56 13.25 -7.33
N ALA A 65 1.40 14.44 -6.74
CA ALA A 65 2.30 14.98 -5.73
C ALA A 65 1.99 14.51 -4.31
N ASN A 66 0.84 13.90 -4.06
CA ASN A 66 0.48 13.41 -2.73
C ASN A 66 1.15 12.06 -2.46
N VAL A 67 1.85 11.96 -1.33
CA VAL A 67 2.46 10.73 -0.85
C VAL A 67 1.93 10.44 0.54
N PHE A 68 1.48 9.21 0.76
CA PHE A 68 1.00 8.76 2.05
C PHE A 68 1.70 7.49 2.44
N MET A 69 1.96 7.34 3.73
CA MET A 69 2.56 6.15 4.28
C MET A 69 2.08 5.92 5.69
N TYR A 70 2.36 4.77 6.26
CA TYR A 70 2.16 4.56 7.69
C TYR A 70 3.43 4.09 8.37
N VAL A 71 3.50 4.33 9.67
CA VAL A 71 4.49 3.75 10.57
C VAL A 71 3.78 3.05 11.73
N ILE A 72 4.49 2.17 12.41
CA ILE A 72 3.99 1.52 13.62
C ILE A 72 4.62 2.18 14.83
N GLU A 73 3.84 2.96 15.56
CA GLU A 73 4.24 3.49 16.86
C GLU A 73 3.91 2.43 17.93
N ASN A 74 4.91 2.03 18.69
CA ASN A 74 4.77 0.96 19.67
C ASN A 74 5.52 1.26 20.97
N GLU A 75 5.78 2.54 21.25
CA GLU A 75 6.57 3.00 22.39
C GLU A 75 5.99 2.56 23.75
N ASN A 76 4.70 2.24 23.77
CA ASN A 76 3.95 1.71 24.89
C ASN A 76 4.22 0.22 25.19
N LEU A 77 4.96 -0.47 24.33
CA LEU A 77 5.35 -1.86 24.55
C LEU A 77 6.75 -1.89 25.17
N ASP A 78 6.89 -2.45 26.36
CA ASP A 78 8.21 -2.75 26.92
C ASP A 78 8.87 -3.93 26.16
N ILE A 79 10.16 -4.16 26.41
CA ILE A 79 10.91 -5.31 25.86
C ILE A 79 10.14 -6.61 26.14
N ASN A 80 9.83 -7.36 25.08
CA ASN A 80 9.12 -8.65 25.06
C ASN A 80 7.59 -8.61 25.31
N GLN A 81 6.94 -7.45 25.25
CA GLN A 81 5.47 -7.40 25.32
C GLN A 81 4.84 -7.45 23.93
N ASN A 82 3.82 -8.30 23.80
CA ASN A 82 3.01 -8.41 22.59
C ASN A 82 1.86 -7.39 22.63
N PRO A 83 1.60 -6.64 21.55
CA PRO A 83 0.47 -5.73 21.50
C PRO A 83 -0.84 -6.52 21.64
N ASN A 84 -1.77 -6.00 22.42
CA ASN A 84 -3.08 -6.62 22.70
C ASN A 84 -4.16 -5.54 22.86
N ALA A 85 -5.40 -5.90 23.19
CA ALA A 85 -6.50 -4.94 23.27
C ALA A 85 -6.31 -3.86 24.34
N SER A 86 -5.69 -4.20 25.48
CA SER A 86 -5.41 -3.24 26.57
C SER A 86 -4.16 -2.39 26.33
N ASN A 87 -3.19 -2.92 25.58
CA ASN A 87 -1.95 -2.23 25.25
C ASN A 87 -1.59 -2.43 23.75
N PRO A 88 -2.34 -1.82 22.81
CA PRO A 88 -2.12 -2.03 21.38
C PRO A 88 -0.96 -1.17 20.87
N SER A 89 -0.27 -1.61 19.83
CA SER A 89 0.52 -0.70 18.99
C SER A 89 -0.43 0.25 18.25
N LYS A 90 0.14 1.25 17.58
CA LYS A 90 -0.58 2.19 16.73
C LYS A 90 -0.06 2.14 15.30
N ILE A 91 -0.96 1.99 14.34
CA ILE A 91 -0.68 2.34 12.95
C ILE A 91 -0.97 3.83 12.77
N VAL A 92 0.05 4.59 12.38
CA VAL A 92 -0.04 6.04 12.28
C VAL A 92 0.15 6.45 10.84
N LEU A 93 -0.85 7.13 10.29
CA LEU A 93 -0.85 7.64 8.92
C LEU A 93 -0.04 8.93 8.85
N TYR A 94 0.81 9.05 7.84
CA TYR A 94 1.55 10.26 7.51
C TYR A 94 1.28 10.62 6.06
N GLY A 95 1.22 11.93 5.77
CA GLY A 95 1.03 12.46 4.42
C GLY A 95 1.99 13.60 4.14
N LYS A 96 2.39 13.73 2.87
CA LYS A 96 3.10 14.91 2.36
C LYS A 96 2.65 15.27 0.95
N TYR A 97 2.84 16.53 0.58
CA TYR A 97 2.61 17.05 -0.77
C TYR A 97 3.92 17.50 -1.40
N GLY A 98 4.28 16.93 -2.55
CA GLY A 98 5.54 17.18 -3.22
C GLY A 98 6.73 16.87 -2.31
N GLU A 99 7.67 17.82 -2.22
CA GLU A 99 8.84 17.77 -1.34
C GLU A 99 8.60 18.46 0.02
N GLY A 100 7.32 18.69 0.37
CA GLY A 100 6.94 19.26 1.66
C GLY A 100 7.20 18.31 2.83
N ALA A 101 7.06 18.84 4.05
CA ALA A 101 7.23 18.06 5.27
C ALA A 101 6.13 17.00 5.46
N TRP A 102 6.49 15.90 6.11
CA TRP A 102 5.54 14.88 6.54
C TRP A 102 4.65 15.41 7.67
N THR A 103 3.34 15.26 7.50
CA THR A 103 2.33 15.61 8.50
C THR A 103 1.76 14.33 9.09
N LYS A 104 1.73 14.24 10.43
CA LYS A 104 1.12 13.13 11.17
C LYS A 104 -0.40 13.25 11.14
N GLY A 105 -1.07 12.15 10.83
CA GLY A 105 -2.52 12.02 10.79
C GLY A 105 -3.07 11.13 11.90
N ALA A 106 -4.10 10.35 11.57
CA ALA A 106 -4.75 9.43 12.50
C ALA A 106 -3.79 8.37 13.06
N SER A 107 -4.04 8.00 14.32
CA SER A 107 -3.35 6.94 15.06
C SER A 107 -4.36 5.89 15.48
N LEU A 108 -4.28 4.70 14.88
CA LEU A 108 -5.29 3.65 14.99
C LEU A 108 -4.71 2.43 15.70
N ASN A 109 -5.52 1.75 16.52
CA ASN A 109 -5.07 0.53 17.21
C ASN A 109 -4.64 -0.54 16.22
N THR A 110 -3.53 -1.21 16.50
CA THR A 110 -3.11 -2.38 15.76
C THR A 110 -2.25 -3.30 16.62
N SER A 111 -2.21 -4.58 16.28
CA SER A 111 -1.17 -5.50 16.77
C SER A 111 -0.19 -5.91 15.67
N ARG A 112 -0.45 -5.49 14.41
CA ARG A 112 0.29 -5.92 13.22
C ARG A 112 0.49 -4.78 12.20
N PRO A 113 1.51 -4.87 11.35
CA PRO A 113 1.57 -4.05 10.13
C PRO A 113 0.32 -4.21 9.24
N GLY A 114 -0.13 -3.10 8.64
CA GLY A 114 -1.35 -3.06 7.79
C GLY A 114 -1.04 -2.95 6.29
N ASN A 115 -2.08 -2.81 5.47
CA ASN A 115 -1.93 -2.44 4.06
C ASN A 115 -2.44 -1.02 3.84
N ILE A 116 -1.74 -0.23 3.04
CA ILE A 116 -2.20 1.08 2.57
C ILE A 116 -2.44 1.04 1.06
N LEU A 117 -3.60 1.57 0.65
CA LEU A 117 -4.04 1.70 -0.75
C LEU A 117 -4.48 3.14 -1.00
N ILE A 118 -4.49 3.55 -2.27
CA ILE A 118 -5.02 4.86 -2.70
C ILE A 118 -5.93 4.64 -3.91
N ASP A 119 -7.09 5.31 -3.92
CA ASP A 119 -8.05 5.19 -5.00
C ASP A 119 -7.87 6.26 -6.11
N SER A 120 -8.66 6.12 -7.17
CA SER A 120 -8.71 7.02 -8.32
C SER A 120 -9.15 8.45 -7.97
N GLN A 121 -9.67 8.71 -6.77
CA GLN A 121 -10.02 10.04 -6.25
C GLN A 121 -8.98 10.59 -5.27
N GLY A 122 -8.05 9.75 -4.83
CA GLY A 122 -6.99 10.08 -3.89
C GLY A 122 -7.40 9.87 -2.43
N ALA A 123 -8.50 9.17 -2.18
CA ALA A 123 -8.83 8.67 -0.86
C ALA A 123 -7.82 7.59 -0.46
N VAL A 124 -7.42 7.61 0.82
CA VAL A 124 -6.49 6.64 1.38
C VAL A 124 -7.27 5.57 2.12
N HIS A 125 -6.91 4.31 1.89
CA HIS A 125 -7.51 3.16 2.55
C HIS A 125 -6.45 2.45 3.38
N LEU A 126 -6.75 2.22 4.67
CA LEU A 126 -5.93 1.36 5.52
C LEU A 126 -6.70 0.08 5.84
N ILE A 127 -6.05 -1.06 5.63
CA ILE A 127 -6.52 -2.37 6.07
C ILE A 127 -5.70 -2.76 7.29
N VAL A 128 -6.36 -2.78 8.45
CA VAL A 128 -5.72 -2.85 9.77
C VAL A 128 -6.28 -4.02 10.56
N PHE A 129 -5.41 -4.72 11.27
CA PHE A 129 -5.82 -5.70 12.26
C PHE A 129 -5.85 -5.07 13.65
N GLU A 130 -7.04 -4.95 14.24
CA GLU A 130 -7.19 -4.44 15.60
C GLU A 130 -7.26 -5.60 16.60
N PRO A 131 -6.42 -5.63 17.65
CA PRO A 131 -6.56 -6.60 18.72
C PRO A 131 -7.82 -6.28 19.55
N THR A 132 -8.61 -7.28 19.89
CA THR A 132 -9.84 -7.14 20.69
C THR A 132 -9.82 -7.95 21.98
N TYR A 133 -8.76 -8.73 22.19
CA TYR A 133 -8.55 -9.55 23.37
C TYR A 133 -7.23 -9.24 24.07
N THR A 134 -7.19 -9.57 25.36
CA THR A 134 -6.05 -9.44 26.26
C THR A 134 -5.69 -10.82 26.81
N SER A 135 -5.45 -11.79 25.92
CA SER A 135 -4.87 -13.06 26.34
C SER A 135 -3.34 -13.04 26.12
N PRO A 136 -2.54 -13.47 27.10
CA PRO A 136 -1.09 -13.58 26.93
C PRO A 136 -0.70 -14.68 25.93
N ASP A 137 -1.55 -15.69 25.74
CA ASP A 137 -1.26 -16.87 24.93
C ASP A 137 -1.51 -16.66 23.42
N GLU A 138 -2.24 -15.61 23.04
CA GLU A 138 -2.63 -15.34 21.65
C GLU A 138 -1.70 -14.38 20.91
N ASN A 139 -0.72 -13.78 21.60
CA ASN A 139 0.20 -12.79 21.02
C ASN A 139 -0.54 -11.63 20.29
N GLY A 140 -1.75 -11.26 20.74
CA GLY A 140 -2.59 -10.25 20.08
C GLY A 140 -3.06 -10.65 18.67
N SER A 141 -3.29 -11.93 18.45
CA SER A 141 -3.74 -12.49 17.17
C SER A 141 -5.26 -12.67 17.08
N TYR A 142 -6.02 -12.39 18.14
CA TYR A 142 -7.48 -12.30 18.11
C TYR A 142 -7.94 -10.85 18.11
N GLY A 143 -8.92 -10.59 17.25
CA GLY A 143 -9.10 -9.25 16.74
C GLY A 143 -9.99 -9.19 15.53
N ARG A 144 -9.96 -8.05 14.86
CA ARG A 144 -10.80 -7.80 13.69
C ARG A 144 -10.00 -7.20 12.56
N LEU A 145 -10.36 -7.60 11.34
CA LEU A 145 -9.90 -6.94 10.15
C LEU A 145 -10.79 -5.74 9.88
N VAL A 146 -10.19 -4.57 9.76
CA VAL A 146 -10.89 -3.29 9.66
C VAL A 146 -10.38 -2.52 8.45
N HIS A 147 -11.32 -1.98 7.69
CA HIS A 147 -11.08 -1.00 6.65
C HIS A 147 -11.32 0.41 7.20
N TYR A 148 -10.30 1.25 7.13
CA TYR A 148 -10.38 2.68 7.36
C TYR A 148 -10.29 3.43 6.04
N GLU A 149 -11.18 4.38 5.80
CA GLU A 149 -11.23 5.19 4.58
C GLU A 149 -11.12 6.67 4.92
N PHE A 150 -10.10 7.33 4.34
CA PHE A 150 -9.82 8.76 4.47
C PHE A 150 -10.17 9.45 3.15
N SER A 151 -11.45 9.75 2.95
CA SER A 151 -11.99 10.33 1.71
C SER A 151 -11.54 11.77 1.42
N GLY A 152 -10.94 12.44 2.41
CA GLY A 152 -10.37 13.79 2.29
C GLY A 152 -8.84 13.83 2.21
N ALA A 153 -8.17 12.69 2.06
CA ALA A 153 -6.72 12.59 2.10
C ALA A 153 -6.04 13.43 1.00
N GLN A 154 -6.64 13.49 -0.18
CA GLN A 154 -6.21 14.31 -1.32
C GLN A 154 -6.22 15.82 -1.05
N GLN A 155 -6.98 16.30 -0.06
CA GLN A 155 -6.91 17.68 0.46
C GLN A 155 -6.06 17.79 1.73
N GLY A 156 -5.31 16.75 2.09
CA GLY A 156 -4.48 16.70 3.29
C GLY A 156 -5.22 16.27 4.57
N ASN A 157 -6.53 15.99 4.52
CA ASN A 157 -7.25 15.48 5.70
C ASN A 157 -7.03 13.98 5.85
N ILE A 158 -6.07 13.64 6.72
CA ILE A 158 -5.71 12.26 7.09
C ILE A 158 -6.03 11.96 8.56
N THR A 159 -6.92 12.73 9.18
CA THR A 159 -7.37 12.55 10.58
C THR A 159 -8.80 12.06 10.67
N THR A 160 -9.65 12.42 9.72
CA THR A 160 -11.06 12.00 9.66
C THR A 160 -11.19 10.77 8.78
N TYR A 161 -11.92 9.75 9.26
CA TYR A 161 -12.09 8.50 8.53
C TYR A 161 -13.48 7.88 8.73
N THR A 162 -13.88 7.02 7.80
CA THR A 162 -14.92 6.02 8.00
C THR A 162 -14.29 4.68 8.36
N ARG A 163 -14.91 3.93 9.27
CA ARG A 163 -14.43 2.62 9.75
C ARG A 163 -15.44 1.53 9.43
N THR A 164 -14.98 0.45 8.80
CA THR A 164 -15.81 -0.71 8.45
C THR A 164 -15.14 -1.99 8.93
N ILE A 165 -15.88 -2.84 9.65
CA ILE A 165 -15.40 -4.17 10.04
C ILE A 165 -15.57 -5.09 8.82
N ILE A 166 -14.46 -5.67 8.34
CA ILE A 166 -14.46 -6.65 7.24
C ILE A 166 -14.80 -8.04 7.80
N GLN A 167 -14.11 -8.41 8.88
CA GLN A 167 -14.31 -9.68 9.56
C GLN A 167 -14.01 -9.46 11.04
N ASP A 168 -14.97 -9.85 11.87
CA ASP A 168 -14.76 -9.97 13.31
C ASP A 168 -14.20 -11.36 13.61
N ASN A 169 -13.27 -11.49 14.54
CA ASN A 169 -12.72 -12.77 14.94
C ASN A 169 -12.48 -12.78 16.46
N ASP A 170 -13.26 -13.59 17.16
CA ASP A 170 -13.07 -13.81 18.59
C ASP A 170 -12.06 -14.91 18.92
N GLY A 171 -11.52 -15.60 17.91
CA GLY A 171 -10.61 -16.74 18.09
C GLY A 171 -11.29 -18.02 18.61
N PHE A 172 -12.51 -17.91 19.16
CA PHE A 172 -13.23 -19.02 19.81
C PHE A 172 -14.27 -19.67 18.90
N LYS A 173 -15.08 -18.89 18.19
CA LYS A 173 -16.19 -19.43 17.37
C LYS A 173 -15.73 -19.84 15.98
N ASP A 174 -14.77 -19.09 15.45
CA ASP A 174 -14.35 -19.17 14.06
C ASP A 174 -12.92 -19.73 13.90
N GLY A 175 -12.15 -19.83 14.99
CA GLY A 175 -10.71 -20.17 14.95
C GLY A 175 -9.86 -19.05 14.36
N GLU A 176 -8.62 -19.34 13.94
CA GLU A 176 -7.70 -18.34 13.34
C GLU A 176 -8.12 -17.93 11.91
N ASN A 177 -9.27 -17.27 11.76
CA ASN A 177 -9.80 -16.86 10.45
C ASN A 177 -9.34 -15.47 10.00
N VAL A 178 -8.77 -14.68 10.90
CA VAL A 178 -8.18 -13.37 10.60
C VAL A 178 -6.89 -13.26 11.37
N ASN A 179 -5.76 -13.13 10.67
CA ASN A 179 -4.47 -12.92 11.32
C ASN A 179 -3.47 -12.16 10.41
N ILE A 180 -2.18 -12.26 10.73
CA ILE A 180 -1.02 -11.60 10.11
C ILE A 180 -0.86 -11.75 8.59
N ARG A 181 -1.53 -12.70 7.94
CA ARG A 181 -1.41 -12.95 6.49
C ARG A 181 -2.49 -12.20 5.73
N ILE A 182 -2.36 -10.88 5.69
CA ILE A 182 -3.30 -9.99 4.97
C ILE A 182 -2.60 -9.37 3.77
N GLY A 183 -3.18 -9.55 2.59
CA GLY A 183 -2.84 -8.84 1.37
C GLY A 183 -4.02 -8.01 0.91
N ALA A 184 -3.76 -6.82 0.37
CA ALA A 184 -4.81 -6.00 -0.21
C ALA A 184 -4.33 -5.37 -1.53
N SER A 185 -5.27 -5.21 -2.46
CA SER A 185 -5.05 -4.53 -3.73
C SER A 185 -6.27 -3.70 -4.08
N ILE A 186 -6.07 -2.67 -4.89
CA ILE A 186 -7.13 -1.86 -5.48
C ILE A 186 -6.93 -1.83 -6.99
N SER A 187 -8.01 -1.98 -7.74
CA SER A 187 -8.01 -1.88 -9.21
C SER A 187 -8.26 -0.43 -9.68
N GLU A 188 -8.11 -0.20 -10.98
CA GLU A 188 -8.31 1.13 -11.60
C GLU A 188 -9.74 1.67 -11.43
N ASP A 189 -10.73 0.79 -11.29
CA ASP A 189 -12.13 1.12 -11.03
C ASP A 189 -12.48 1.19 -9.52
N ASP A 190 -11.46 1.32 -8.68
CA ASP A 190 -11.55 1.45 -7.22
C ASP A 190 -12.16 0.24 -6.49
N ASN A 191 -12.16 -0.94 -7.12
CA ASN A 191 -12.55 -2.16 -6.41
C ASN A 191 -11.40 -2.62 -5.52
N ILE A 192 -11.67 -2.74 -4.23
CA ILE A 192 -10.71 -3.24 -3.25
C ILE A 192 -10.91 -4.74 -3.10
N ALA A 193 -9.83 -5.50 -3.24
CA ALA A 193 -9.77 -6.91 -2.91
C ALA A 193 -8.83 -7.12 -1.71
N ILE A 194 -9.26 -7.94 -0.76
CA ILE A 194 -8.51 -8.22 0.47
C ILE A 194 -8.46 -9.73 0.66
N SER A 195 -7.26 -10.30 0.64
CA SER A 195 -7.04 -11.69 1.00
C SER A 195 -6.59 -11.78 2.46
N TYR A 196 -7.18 -12.71 3.20
CA TYR A 196 -6.85 -12.94 4.60
C TYR A 196 -7.16 -14.38 5.00
N GLY A 197 -6.54 -14.85 6.08
CA GLY A 197 -6.74 -16.18 6.62
C GLY A 197 -5.42 -16.89 6.89
N LEU A 198 -5.52 -18.08 7.49
CA LEU A 198 -4.39 -18.89 7.93
C LEU A 198 -4.62 -20.36 7.55
N PHE A 199 -3.61 -21.22 7.75
CA PHE A 199 -3.48 -22.68 7.61
C PHE A 199 -4.64 -23.51 7.02
N ARG A 200 -5.89 -23.26 7.43
CA ARG A 200 -7.09 -24.00 7.00
C ARG A 200 -7.85 -23.35 5.84
N SER A 201 -7.92 -22.02 5.75
CA SER A 201 -8.68 -21.34 4.70
C SER A 201 -8.13 -19.96 4.37
N MET A 202 -8.02 -19.67 3.07
CA MET A 202 -7.83 -18.31 2.56
C MET A 202 -9.18 -17.76 2.14
N ARG A 203 -9.49 -16.54 2.57
CA ARG A 203 -10.72 -15.81 2.25
C ARG A 203 -10.37 -14.60 1.40
N VAL A 204 -11.30 -14.21 0.55
CA VAL A 204 -11.19 -12.97 -0.24
C VAL A 204 -12.45 -12.16 -0.02
N TRP A 205 -12.27 -10.91 0.41
CA TRP A 205 -13.33 -9.92 0.51
C TRP A 205 -13.16 -8.89 -0.60
N HIS A 206 -14.28 -8.42 -1.15
CA HIS A 206 -14.30 -7.39 -2.16
C HIS A 206 -15.21 -6.24 -1.74
N LYS A 207 -14.77 -5.00 -1.95
CA LYS A 207 -15.63 -3.82 -1.95
C LYS A 207 -15.61 -3.22 -3.33
N LYS A 208 -16.79 -3.13 -3.93
CA LYS A 208 -17.00 -2.32 -5.12
C LYS A 208 -17.29 -0.88 -4.73
N ARG A 209 -16.83 0.06 -5.55
CA ARG A 209 -17.17 1.46 -5.37
C ARG A 209 -18.70 1.65 -5.44
N GLY A 210 -19.27 2.32 -4.44
CA GLY A 210 -20.70 2.61 -4.38
C GLY A 210 -21.60 1.50 -3.82
N GLU A 211 -21.07 0.31 -3.50
CA GLU A 211 -21.82 -0.75 -2.84
C GLU A 211 -21.56 -0.75 -1.32
N ALA A 212 -22.62 -0.94 -0.52
CA ALA A 212 -22.48 -1.22 0.90
C ALA A 212 -21.84 -2.61 1.11
N PRO A 213 -21.13 -2.85 2.23
CA PRO A 213 -20.47 -4.13 2.49
C PRO A 213 -21.48 -5.30 2.43
N GLN A 214 -21.31 -6.22 1.47
CA GLN A 214 -22.10 -7.45 1.46
C GLN A 214 -21.50 -8.45 2.45
N HIS A 215 -22.16 -8.65 3.59
CA HIS A 215 -21.95 -9.86 4.39
C HIS A 215 -22.46 -11.07 3.60
N ARG A 216 -21.59 -11.75 2.85
CA ARG A 216 -21.93 -13.09 2.35
C ARG A 216 -21.79 -14.09 3.49
N LEU A 217 -22.91 -14.35 4.16
CA LEU A 217 -23.13 -15.63 4.85
C LEU A 217 -23.21 -16.71 3.78
N ASN A 218 -22.08 -17.36 3.49
CA ASN A 218 -22.10 -18.63 2.78
C ASN A 218 -21.91 -19.75 3.81
N THR A 219 -23.03 -20.23 4.32
CA THR A 219 -23.17 -21.55 4.94
C THR A 219 -22.95 -22.63 3.89
N LYS A 220 -21.97 -23.52 4.12
CA LYS A 220 -22.10 -24.96 3.92
C LYS A 220 -21.36 -25.66 5.03
#